data_AF-A0A2M9Q685-F1
#
_entry.id   AF-A0A2M9Q685-F1
#
_cell.length_a   1.000
_cell.length_b   1.000
_cell.length_c   1.000
_cell.angle_alpha   90.00
_cell.angle_beta   90.00
_cell.angle_gamma   90.00
#
_symmetry.space_group_name_H-M   'P 1'
#
loop_
_entity.id
_entity.type
_entity.pdbx_description
1 polymer ?
#
loop_
_entity_poly.entity_id
_entity_poly.type
_entity_poly.pdbx_seq_one_letter_code
_entity_poly.pdbx_strand_id
1 'polypeptide(L)' 'MGISLLFLTIIVGCKNVVSDKTIEVSPVFALPFTFDNGVEGYYLLIGKEGKVGFLVGSGRRGKATTMPIIANQVNKYM' A
#
# COMPACT_ATOMS: atom_id res chain seq x y z
N MET A 1 11.16 -54.56 15.19
CA MET A 1 11.83 -53.27 14.94
C MET A 1 11.14 -52.57 13.77
N GLY A 2 10.03 -51.86 13.98
CA GLY A 2 9.28 -51.24 12.87
C GLY A 2 8.63 -49.90 13.18
N ILE A 3 8.53 -49.54 14.46
CA ILE A 3 7.82 -48.33 14.91
C ILE A 3 8.74 -47.10 14.92
N SER A 4 10.06 -47.28 14.88
CA SER A 4 11.04 -46.19 15.00
C SER A 4 11.13 -45.30 13.74
N LEU A 5 10.83 -45.85 12.55
CA LEU A 5 10.97 -45.09 11.30
C LEU A 5 9.79 -44.14 11.03
N LEU A 6 8.62 -44.40 11.63
CA LEU A 6 7.40 -43.62 11.38
C LEU A 6 7.42 -42.24 12.07
N PHE A 7 8.23 -42.08 13.12
CA PHE A 7 8.34 -40.80 13.85
C PHE A 7 9.29 -39.80 13.19
N LEU A 8 10.19 -40.26 12.30
CA LEU A 8 11.20 -39.39 11.69
C LEU A 8 10.63 -38.50 10.57
N THR A 9 9.52 -38.91 9.95
CA THR A 9 8.87 -38.15 8.86
C THR A 9 8.01 -36.98 9.36
N ILE A 10 7.64 -36.97 10.64
CA ILE A 10 6.82 -35.89 11.23
C ILE A 10 7.67 -34.63 11.49
N ILE A 11 8.99 -34.77 11.63
CA ILE A 11 9.89 -33.67 12.03
C ILE A 11 10.28 -32.77 10.84
N VAL A 12 10.11 -33.22 9.60
CA VAL A 12 10.52 -32.45 8.39
C VAL A 12 9.43 -31.46 7.93
N GLY A 13 8.26 -31.44 8.58
CA GLY A 13 7.09 -30.67 8.14
C GLY A 13 7.02 -29.20 8.55
N CYS A 14 7.81 -28.75 9.54
CA CYS A 14 7.84 -27.33 9.95
C CYS A 14 8.87 -26.55 9.12
N LYS A 15 8.71 -26.54 7.79
CA LYS A 15 9.18 -25.38 7.05
C LYS A 15 8.24 -24.26 7.44
N ASN A 16 8.68 -23.41 8.37
CA ASN A 16 8.15 -22.07 8.51
C ASN A 16 8.32 -21.42 7.14
N VAL A 17 7.31 -21.55 6.28
CA VAL A 17 7.17 -20.76 5.07
C VAL A 17 6.84 -19.36 5.58
N VAL A 18 7.86 -18.68 6.11
CA VAL A 18 7.89 -17.24 6.11
C VAL A 18 7.94 -16.93 4.63
N SER A 19 6.76 -16.77 4.04
CA SER A 19 6.63 -16.18 2.73
C SER A 19 7.28 -14.81 2.89
N ASP A 20 8.49 -14.65 2.36
CA ASP A 20 9.09 -13.35 2.09
C ASP A 20 8.18 -12.66 1.07
N LYS A 21 7.02 -12.20 1.53
CA LYS A 21 6.20 -11.27 0.78
C LYS A 21 6.94 -9.96 0.91
N THR A 22 7.69 -9.61 -0.12
CA THR A 22 8.09 -8.23 -0.35
C THR A 22 6.84 -7.38 -0.23
N ILE A 23 6.74 -6.59 0.85
CA ILE A 23 5.62 -5.69 1.04
C ILE A 23 5.88 -4.53 0.08
N GLU A 24 5.21 -4.56 -1.06
CA GLU A 24 5.28 -3.48 -2.03
C GLU A 24 4.38 -2.32 -1.61
N VAL A 25 4.87 -1.11 -1.82
CA VAL A 25 4.09 0.11 -1.65
C VAL A 25 3.03 0.14 -2.74
N SER A 26 1.78 0.43 -2.36
CA SER A 26 0.69 0.56 -3.34
C SER A 26 0.97 1.69 -4.33
N PRO A 27 0.51 1.59 -5.59
CA PRO A 27 0.71 2.65 -6.57
C PRO A 27 -0.05 3.92 -6.19
N VAL A 28 0.43 5.05 -6.72
CA VAL A 28 -0.27 6.34 -6.66
C VAL A 28 -1.14 6.50 -7.91
N PHE A 29 -2.39 6.91 -7.73
CA PHE A 29 -3.31 7.25 -8.81
C PHE A 29 -3.91 8.64 -8.61
N ALA A 30 -4.38 9.26 -9.70
CA ALA A 30 -4.95 10.59 -9.70
C ALA A 30 -6.48 10.54 -9.82
N LEU A 31 -7.19 11.29 -8.98
CA LEU A 31 -8.62 11.52 -9.11
C LEU A 31 -8.87 12.97 -9.57
N PRO A 32 -9.41 13.17 -10.78
CA PRO A 32 -9.74 14.51 -11.27
C PRO A 32 -10.90 15.11 -10.47
N PHE A 33 -10.84 16.42 -10.25
CA PHE A 33 -11.96 17.19 -9.73
C PHE A 33 -11.97 18.59 -10.32
N THR A 34 -13.11 19.27 -10.22
CA THR A 34 -13.26 20.67 -10.63
C THR A 34 -13.57 21.50 -9.38
N PHE A 35 -12.80 22.55 -9.15
CA PHE A 35 -13.06 23.52 -8.09
C PHE A 35 -14.32 24.33 -8.41
N ASP A 36 -14.94 24.94 -7.40
CA ASP A 36 -16.14 25.77 -7.57
C ASP A 36 -15.95 26.95 -8.55
N ASN A 37 -14.70 27.37 -8.77
CA ASN A 37 -14.32 28.41 -9.73
C ASN A 37 -14.04 27.88 -11.15
N GLY A 38 -14.36 26.62 -11.43
CA GLY A 38 -14.17 25.97 -12.74
C GLY A 38 -12.74 25.51 -13.05
N VAL A 39 -11.79 25.70 -12.13
CA VAL A 39 -10.42 25.22 -12.31
C VAL A 39 -10.36 23.70 -12.14
N GLU A 40 -9.59 23.00 -13.00
CA GLU A 40 -9.36 21.56 -12.86
C GLU A 40 -8.20 21.25 -11.88
N GLY A 41 -8.38 20.20 -11.10
CA GLY A 41 -7.40 19.70 -10.14
C GLY A 41 -7.31 18.18 -10.09
N TYR A 42 -6.33 17.70 -9.34
CA TYR A 42 -6.18 16.28 -9.00
C TYR A 42 -6.01 16.12 -7.49
N TYR A 43 -6.68 15.11 -6.95
CA TYR A 43 -6.24 14.43 -5.73
C TYR A 43 -5.29 13.31 -6.11
N LEU A 44 -4.21 13.13 -5.34
CA LEU A 44 -3.26 12.03 -5.51
C LEU A 44 -3.44 11.07 -4.35
N LEU A 45 -3.76 9.82 -4.65
CA LEU A 45 -4.07 8.80 -3.67
C LEU A 45 -3.16 7.60 -3.82
N ILE A 46 -2.74 7.03 -2.70
CA ILE A 46 -2.03 5.75 -2.66
C ILE A 46 -3.01 4.63 -2.33
N GLY A 47 -3.04 3.57 -3.13
CA GLY A 47 -3.94 2.44 -2.90
C GLY A 47 -4.37 1.72 -4.18
N LYS A 48 -5.65 1.37 -4.25
CA LYS A 48 -6.24 0.64 -5.38
C LYS A 48 -7.34 1.46 -6.05
N GLU A 49 -7.05 1.90 -7.27
CA GLU A 49 -7.98 2.65 -8.11
C GLU A 49 -9.33 1.93 -8.24
N GLY A 50 -10.43 2.70 -8.20
CA GLY A 50 -11.80 2.19 -8.22
C GLY A 50 -12.25 1.47 -6.95
N LYS A 51 -11.43 1.41 -5.90
CA LYS A 51 -11.80 0.81 -4.61
C LYS A 51 -11.54 1.73 -3.42
N VAL A 52 -10.27 1.94 -3.07
CA VAL A 52 -9.87 2.68 -1.88
C VAL A 52 -8.51 3.34 -2.12
N GLY A 53 -8.36 4.56 -1.62
CA GLY A 53 -7.09 5.26 -1.64
C GLY A 53 -6.96 6.15 -0.42
N PHE A 54 -5.72 6.30 0.05
CA PHE A 54 -5.37 7.26 1.08
C PHE A 54 -4.87 8.55 0.40
N LEU A 55 -5.43 9.70 0.78
CA LEU A 55 -5.05 10.98 0.18
C LEU A 55 -3.62 11.35 0.62
N VAL A 56 -2.73 11.53 -0.36
CA VAL A 56 -1.31 11.88 -0.11
C VAL A 56 -0.90 13.15 -0.83
N GLY A 57 -1.80 13.80 -1.56
CA GLY A 57 -1.46 14.98 -2.34
C GLY A 57 -2.68 15.60 -3.01
N SER A 58 -2.57 16.88 -3.36
CA SER A 58 -3.59 17.57 -4.14
C SER A 58 -3.00 18.78 -4.85
N GLY A 59 -3.67 19.25 -5.89
CA GLY A 59 -3.32 20.51 -6.53
C GLY A 59 -4.06 20.73 -7.84
N ARG A 60 -3.76 21.84 -8.51
CA ARG A 60 -4.26 22.11 -9.86
C ARG A 60 -3.68 21.11 -10.86
N ARG A 61 -4.36 20.91 -11.98
CA ARG A 61 -3.85 20.11 -13.11
C ARG A 61 -2.42 20.58 -13.48
N GLY A 62 -1.47 19.64 -13.51
CA GLY A 62 -0.05 19.91 -13.77
C GLY A 62 0.76 20.48 -12.59
N LYS A 63 0.14 20.75 -11.44
CA LYS A 63 0.80 21.24 -10.21
C LYS A 63 0.52 20.38 -8.97
N ALA A 64 -0.26 19.32 -9.09
CA ALA A 64 -0.51 18.39 -8.01
C ALA A 64 0.78 17.65 -7.62
N THR A 65 1.06 17.58 -6.33
CA THR A 65 2.26 16.91 -5.79
C THR A 65 1.90 16.05 -4.59
N THR A 66 2.66 14.98 -4.40
CA THR A 66 2.54 14.11 -3.23
C THR A 66 3.31 14.70 -2.05
N MET A 67 2.82 14.43 -0.84
CA MET A 67 3.47 14.73 0.43
C MET A 67 3.81 13.39 1.09
N PRO A 68 5.10 13.07 1.28
CA PRO A 68 5.49 11.82 1.91
C PRO A 68 4.99 11.76 3.36
N ILE A 69 4.64 10.57 3.81
CA ILE A 69 4.33 10.30 5.22
C ILE A 69 5.66 10.07 5.93
N ILE A 70 5.96 10.93 6.91
CA ILE A 70 7.20 10.85 7.70
C ILE A 70 6.81 10.51 9.13
N ALA A 71 7.45 9.49 9.70
CA ALA A 71 7.18 9.04 11.05
C ALA A 71 7.33 10.20 12.05
N ASN A 72 6.35 10.33 12.96
CA ASN A 72 6.30 11.37 14.00
C ASN A 72 6.17 12.80 13.48
N GLN A 73 5.74 13.00 12.23
CA GLN A 73 5.42 14.33 11.70
C GLN A 73 3.94 14.42 11.36
N VAL A 74 3.33 15.57 11.68
CA VAL A 74 1.96 15.87 11.25
C VAL A 74 1.93 15.98 9.73
N ASN A 75 1.01 15.28 9.09
CA ASN A 75 0.78 15.36 7.66
C ASN A 75 -0.57 16.04 7.43
N LYS A 76 -0.67 16.94 6.45
CA LYS A 76 -1.93 17.63 6.14
C LYS A 76 -3.10 16.67 5.88
N TYR A 77 -2.80 15.46 5.42
CA TYR A 77 -3.78 14.46 5.03
C TYR A 77 -3.97 13.32 6.06
N MET A 78 -3.32 13.40 7.24
CA MET A 78 -3.46 12.48 8.38
C MET A 78 -3.90 13.22 9.64
#